data_AF-A0A7W1LFC7-F1
#
_entry.id   AF-A0A7W1LFC7-F1
#
_cell.length_a   1.000
_cell.length_b   1.000
_cell.length_c   1.000
_cell.angle_alpha   90.00
_cell.angle_beta   90.00
_cell.angle_gamma   90.00
#
_symmetry.space_group_name_H-M   'P 1'
#
loop_
_entity.id
_entity.type
_entity.pdbx_description
1 polymer ?
#
loop_
_entity_poly.entity_id
_entity_poly.type
_entity_poly.pdbx_seq_one_letter_code
_entity_poly.pdbx_strand_id
1 'polypeptide(L)'
;MMLRPILVLLAALALAGCGAGGSDVQPSATAAGTTVETGAEAETPAASGSPDISGSGLDGEALSIADFRGKPVFVNVWSSW
;
A
#
# COMPACT_ATOMS: atom_id res chain seq x y z
N MET A 1 5.45 31.98 34.90
CA MET A 1 4.54 32.14 33.74
C MET A 1 5.17 31.63 32.43
N MET A 2 5.99 30.56 32.47
CA MET A 2 6.60 29.93 31.27
C MET A 2 6.34 28.42 31.21
N LEU A 3 5.68 27.85 32.24
CA LEU A 3 5.40 26.41 32.34
C LEU A 3 4.27 25.95 31.41
N ARG A 4 3.31 26.84 31.10
CA ARG A 4 2.18 26.58 30.20
C ARG A 4 2.60 26.36 28.73
N PRO A 5 3.45 27.19 28.11
CA PRO A 5 3.90 26.94 26.74
C PRO A 5 4.79 25.69 26.63
N ILE A 6 5.58 25.38 27.67
CA ILE A 6 6.40 24.16 27.70
C ILE A 6 5.50 22.92 27.70
N LEU A 7 4.43 22.92 28.50
CA LEU A 7 3.48 21.80 28.56
C LEU A 7 2.77 21.56 27.21
N VAL A 8 2.43 22.64 26.49
CA VAL A 8 1.80 22.57 25.17
C VAL A 8 2.77 22.02 24.11
N LEU A 9 4.04 22.44 24.16
CA LEU A 9 5.07 21.96 23.25
C LEU A 9 5.35 20.45 23.44
N LEU A 10 5.42 19.99 24.69
CA LEU A 10 5.58 18.56 25.02
C LEU A 10 4.39 17.71 24.55
N ALA A 11 3.16 18.22 24.71
CA ALA A 11 1.96 17.52 24.24
C ALA A 11 1.90 17.41 22.71
N ALA A 12 2.31 18.46 21.99
CA ALA A 12 2.39 18.43 20.53
C ALA A 12 3.46 17.44 20.02
N LEU A 13 4.60 17.35 20.70
CA LEU A 13 5.67 16.42 20.33
C LEU A 13 5.30 14.96 20.63
N ALA A 14 4.53 14.70 21.69
CA ALA A 14 4.01 13.38 22.01
C ALA A 14 3.00 12.86 20.97
N LEU A 15 2.21 13.75 20.36
CA LEU A 15 1.27 13.39 19.29
C LEU A 15 1.98 13.00 17.98
N ALA A 16 3.14 13.59 17.68
CA ALA A 16 3.93 13.24 16.50
C ALA A 16 4.59 11.85 16.61
N GLY A 17 4.75 11.31 17.83
CA GLY A 17 5.32 9.99 18.09
C GLY A 17 4.32 8.83 18.04
N CYS A 18 3.01 9.09 18.15
CA CYS A 18 1.98 8.03 18.16
C CYS A 18 1.62 7.53 16.74
N GLY A 19 2.26 8.08 15.69
CA GLY A 19 2.13 7.61 14.30
C GLY A 19 3.24 6.68 13.82
N ALA A 20 4.27 6.42 14.64
CA ALA A 20 5.32 5.45 14.32
C ALA A 20 5.07 4.15 15.12
N GLY A 21 3.94 3.51 14.83
CA GLY A 21 3.69 2.14 15.27
C GLY A 21 4.65 1.22 14.52
N GLY A 22 5.61 0.67 15.24
CA GLY A 22 6.57 -0.30 14.73
C GLY A 22 5.85 -1.47 14.08
N SER A 23 6.24 -1.79 12.85
CA SER A 23 5.96 -3.09 12.26
C SER A 23 6.89 -4.10 12.93
N ASP A 24 6.51 -4.58 14.11
CA ASP A 24 6.99 -5.85 14.60
C ASP A 24 6.46 -6.91 13.62
N VAL A 25 7.28 -7.25 12.63
CA VAL A 25 7.02 -8.34 11.70
C VAL A 25 7.13 -9.62 12.51
N GLN A 26 6.00 -10.06 13.04
CA GLN A 26 5.85 -11.39 13.59
C GLN A 26 5.91 -12.39 12.42
N PRO A 27 6.89 -13.31 12.37
CA PRO A 27 6.90 -14.35 11.35
C PRO A 27 5.78 -15.33 11.66
N SER A 28 4.60 -15.07 11.10
CA SER A 28 3.56 -16.09 10.99
C SER A 28 4.05 -17.16 10.02
N ALA A 29 3.96 -18.41 10.48
CA ALA A 29 4.47 -19.58 9.81
C ALA A 29 4.06 -19.64 8.32
N THR A 30 5.09 -19.77 7.48
CA THR A 30 5.07 -19.92 6.04
C THR A 30 4.11 -21.01 5.56
N ALA A 31 3.03 -20.59 4.89
CA ALA A 31 2.41 -21.36 3.82
C ALA A 31 2.72 -20.63 2.50
N ALA A 32 3.34 -21.33 1.56
CA ALA A 32 3.96 -20.78 0.36
C ALA A 32 3.02 -19.91 -0.48
N GLY A 33 3.43 -18.65 -0.72
CA GLY A 33 2.74 -17.72 -1.61
C GLY A 33 3.34 -16.32 -1.57
N THR A 34 4.44 -16.12 -2.32
CA THR A 34 5.04 -14.85 -2.74
C THR A 34 5.19 -13.75 -1.68
N THR A 35 6.33 -13.76 -0.99
CA THR A 35 6.89 -12.59 -0.32
C THR A 35 7.11 -11.48 -1.34
N VAL A 36 6.43 -10.33 -1.19
CA VAL A 36 6.89 -9.09 -1.82
C VAL A 36 8.13 -8.66 -1.04
N GLU A 37 9.30 -9.02 -1.55
CA GLU A 37 10.58 -8.49 -1.11
C GLU A 37 10.56 -6.97 -1.35
N THR A 38 10.25 -6.19 -0.32
CA THR A 38 10.58 -4.76 -0.29
C THR A 38 12.08 -4.69 -0.01
N GLY A 39 12.89 -4.93 -1.03
CA GLY A 39 14.33 -5.11 -0.81
C GLY A 39 15.14 -5.57 -2.00
N ALA A 40 14.71 -5.29 -3.22
CA ALA A 40 15.62 -5.28 -4.36
C ALA A 40 15.18 -4.12 -5.24
N GLU A 41 16.12 -3.23 -5.56
CA GLU A 41 16.01 -2.38 -6.74
C GLU A 41 16.02 -3.33 -7.93
N ALA A 42 14.86 -3.94 -8.21
CA ALA A 42 14.67 -4.79 -9.36
C ALA A 42 14.84 -3.89 -10.56
N GLU A 43 15.84 -4.19 -11.40
CA GLU A 43 15.98 -3.55 -12.71
C GLU A 43 14.60 -3.58 -13.36
N THR A 44 13.99 -2.40 -13.53
CA THR A 44 12.65 -2.30 -14.05
C THR A 44 12.72 -2.88 -15.46
N PRO A 45 12.08 -4.03 -15.75
CA PRO A 45 12.08 -4.56 -17.10
C PRO A 45 11.55 -3.45 -18.00
N ALA A 46 12.16 -3.27 -19.17
CA ALA A 46 11.65 -2.33 -20.16
C ALA A 46 10.13 -2.51 -20.24
N ALA A 47 9.38 -1.42 -20.03
CA ALA A 47 7.95 -1.48 -19.81
C ALA A 47 7.26 -2.08 -21.04
N SER A 48 7.11 -3.40 -21.06
CA SER A 48 6.14 -4.09 -21.90
C SER A 48 4.80 -3.46 -21.55
N GLY A 49 4.08 -2.98 -22.57
CA GLY A 49 2.81 -2.28 -22.35
C GLY A 49 1.92 -3.03 -21.36
N SER A 50 1.19 -2.30 -20.52
CA SER A 50 0.26 -2.89 -19.55
C SER A 50 -0.54 -4.02 -20.20
N PRO A 51 -0.68 -5.19 -19.55
CA PRO A 51 -1.52 -6.26 -20.05
C PRO A 51 -2.95 -5.73 -20.29
N ASP A 52 -3.58 -6.26 -21.33
CA ASP A 52 -4.98 -5.95 -21.63
C ASP A 52 -5.87 -6.75 -20.68
N ILE A 53 -6.32 -6.09 -19.61
CA ILE A 53 -7.21 -6.65 -18.60
C ILE A 53 -8.54 -5.92 -18.73
N SER A 54 -9.57 -6.66 -19.10
CA SER A 54 -10.95 -6.18 -19.23
C SER A 54 -11.94 -7.21 -18.71
N GLY A 55 -13.11 -6.74 -18.29
CA GLY A 55 -14.19 -7.58 -17.80
C GLY A 55 -15.45 -6.77 -17.46
N SER A 56 -16.36 -7.39 -16.73
CA SER A 56 -17.53 -6.71 -16.17
C SER A 56 -17.24 -6.22 -14.75
N GLY A 57 -17.64 -4.99 -14.47
CA GLY A 57 -17.67 -4.40 -13.14
C GLY A 57 -18.75 -5.02 -12.26
N LEU A 58 -18.83 -4.55 -11.02
CA LEU A 58 -19.80 -5.02 -10.03
C LEU A 58 -21.25 -4.63 -10.37
N ASP A 59 -21.41 -3.59 -11.18
CA ASP A 59 -22.66 -3.11 -11.75
C ASP A 59 -23.01 -3.78 -13.10
N GLY A 60 -22.12 -4.63 -13.62
CA GLY A 60 -22.26 -5.27 -14.92
C GLY A 60 -21.78 -4.43 -16.09
N GLU A 61 -21.28 -3.20 -15.86
CA GLU A 61 -20.71 -2.37 -16.92
C GLU A 61 -19.34 -2.89 -17.38
N ALA A 62 -18.91 -2.51 -18.58
CA ALA A 62 -17.59 -2.86 -19.06
C ALA A 62 -16.52 -2.08 -18.27
N LEU A 63 -15.47 -2.77 -17.83
CA LEU A 63 -14.35 -2.20 -17.09
C LEU A 63 -13.03 -2.67 -17.69
N SER A 64 -12.12 -1.74 -17.99
CA SER A 64 -10.76 -2.04 -18.42
C SER A 64 -9.73 -1.31 -17.56
N ILE A 65 -8.56 -1.92 -17.36
CA ILE A 65 -7.42 -1.20 -16.76
C ILE A 65 -6.97 -0.02 -17.65
N ALA A 66 -7.24 -0.08 -18.96
CA ALA A 66 -6.95 1.03 -19.88
C ALA A 66 -7.74 2.30 -19.55
N ASP A 67 -8.88 2.20 -18.86
CA ASP A 67 -9.68 3.36 -18.45
C ASP A 67 -8.98 4.18 -17.35
N PHE A 68 -7.97 3.60 -16.70
CA PHE A 68 -7.20 4.22 -15.61
C PHE A 68 -5.81 4.71 -16.03
N ARG A 69 -5.55 4.88 -17.32
CA ARG A 69 -4.25 5.37 -17.82
C ARG A 69 -3.86 6.70 -17.15
N GLY A 70 -2.58 6.78 -16.75
CA GLY A 70 -2.04 7.95 -16.04
C GLY A 70 -2.34 7.96 -14.53
N LYS A 71 -3.04 6.96 -14.00
CA LYS A 71 -3.30 6.79 -12.56
C LYS A 71 -2.53 5.56 -12.06
N PRO A 72 -1.94 5.62 -10.85
CA PRO A 72 -1.45 4.41 -10.20
C PRO A 72 -2.64 3.49 -9.91
N VAL A 73 -2.52 2.21 -10.28
CA VAL A 73 -3.55 1.19 -10.08
C VAL A 73 -2.92 0.01 -9.34
N PHE A 74 -3.57 -0.43 -8.27
CA PHE A 74 -3.22 -1.66 -7.57
C PHE A 74 -4.19 -2.76 -8.00
N VAL A 75 -3.65 -3.90 -8.45
CA VAL A 75 -4.44 -5.05 -8.88
C VAL A 75 -4.30 -6.14 -7.83
N ASN A 76 -5.42 -6.52 -7.23
CA ASN A 76 -5.52 -7.65 -6.31
C ASN A 76 -6.33 -8.78 -6.95
N VAL A 77 -5.73 -9.97 -7.03
CA VAL A 77 -6.35 -11.16 -7.62
C VAL A 77 -6.74 -12.13 -6.51
N TRP A 78 -7.98 -12.58 -6.46
CA TRP A 78 -8.48 -13.42 -5.38
C TRP A 78 -9.54 -14.45 -5.79
N SER A 79 -9.59 -15.48 -4.95
CA SER A 79 -10.48 -16.64 -4.90
C SER A 79 -11.64 -16.61 -3.92
N SER A 80 -12.90 -16.88 -4.29
CA SER A 80 -13.99 -17.08 -3.31
C SER A 80 -14.24 -18.54 -2.93
N TRP A 81 -13.54 -19.49 -3.55
CA TRP A 81 -13.75 -20.92 -3.33
C TRP A 81 -13.08 -21.45 -2.06
#